data_AF-A0A849E1K4-F1
#
_entry.id   AF-A0A849E1K4-F1
#
_cell.length_a   1.000
_cell.length_b   1.000
_cell.length_c   1.000
_cell.angle_alpha   90.00
_cell.angle_beta   90.00
_cell.angle_gamma   90.00
#
_symmetry.space_group_name_H-M   'P 1'
#
loop_
_entity.id
_entity.type
_entity.pdbx_description
1 polymer ?
#
loop_
_entity_poly.entity_id
_entity_poly.type
_entity_poly.pdbx_seq_one_letter_code
_entity_poly.pdbx_strand_id
1 'polypeptide(L)'
;MTNIEQLAAQLGFLPSYKNCFGDEVSNSPQALEALIKALGYTTDSSEDIERAVVAEQNSLWTEGLPACVVIEDNERHYGIEVAIEKSITQIFWEVQCENGDLLSGAWHLAANTTLASQTLDGICYVKHNLHLPKITWGYHTLVLKAGVRTIKSRLIVTPATCYSPKNANLQRVWGIAAQLYSLSSQTSWGIGDFSCLYDLVDEAINQGMSAIGLNPLHPLYPSNPKHRSPYSPTSRSFLNTMYIDVLTVPGFAESGIASDLLKTADFTAKLNEVRMAEHIQYSEVGTLKYSALREIFNRLKTDYIDPNHIWGQSFASFREACGEDLEILATYDALYEEFQKDGQFGWFAWPEEYHDPHSDAVEQFKTDHEERIAYYAWLQWLADKQLRQVTEHAKERGMA
;
A
#
# COMPACT_ATOMS: atom_id res chain seq x y z
N MET A 1 18.39 30.11 -16.74
CA MET A 1 17.36 29.10 -16.44
C MET A 1 16.22 29.36 -17.40
N THR A 2 15.88 28.38 -18.23
CA THR A 2 14.71 28.41 -19.11
C THR A 2 13.43 28.21 -18.27
N ASN A 3 12.25 28.54 -18.82
CA ASN A 3 10.99 28.36 -18.08
C ASN A 3 10.73 26.90 -17.69
N ILE A 4 11.15 25.94 -18.53
CA ILE A 4 11.02 24.51 -18.24
C ILE A 4 11.96 24.07 -17.10
N GLU A 5 13.18 24.61 -17.03
CA GLU A 5 14.10 24.36 -15.91
C GLU A 5 13.58 25.00 -14.62
N GLN A 6 12.93 26.17 -14.71
CA GLN A 6 12.30 26.82 -13.57
C GLN A 6 11.12 25.99 -13.03
N LEU A 7 10.24 25.52 -13.91
CA LEU A 7 9.13 24.63 -13.54
C LEU A 7 9.66 23.34 -12.91
N ALA A 8 10.66 22.71 -13.53
CA ALA A 8 11.29 21.51 -13.01
C ALA A 8 11.84 21.72 -11.58
N ALA A 9 12.50 22.85 -11.33
CA ALA A 9 13.01 23.19 -10.00
C ALA A 9 11.88 23.39 -8.97
N GLN A 10 10.77 24.04 -9.36
CA GLN A 10 9.59 24.19 -8.50
C GLN A 10 8.94 22.84 -8.15
N LEU A 11 8.96 21.89 -9.10
CA LEU A 11 8.48 20.52 -8.92
C LEU A 11 9.49 19.59 -8.21
N GLY A 12 10.65 20.11 -7.80
CA GLY A 12 11.65 19.38 -7.03
C GLY A 12 12.62 18.53 -7.84
N PHE A 13 12.71 18.72 -9.16
CA PHE A 13 13.69 18.00 -9.97
C PHE A 13 15.10 18.57 -9.75
N LEU A 14 16.04 17.66 -9.45
CA LEU A 14 17.45 18.02 -9.36
C LEU A 14 17.97 18.39 -10.75
N PRO A 15 18.70 19.51 -10.93
CA PRO A 15 19.20 19.92 -12.25
C PRO A 15 20.25 18.97 -12.82
N SER A 16 20.96 18.26 -11.94
CA SER A 16 21.95 17.25 -12.24
C SER A 16 22.03 16.24 -11.09
N TYR A 17 22.65 15.09 -11.38
CA TYR A 17 22.95 14.07 -10.38
C TYR A 17 24.30 13.42 -10.68
N LYS A 18 24.89 12.78 -9.67
CA LYS A 18 26.06 11.93 -9.87
C LYS A 18 25.63 10.50 -10.15
N ASN A 19 26.09 9.94 -11.27
CA ASN A 19 25.80 8.55 -11.61
C ASN A 19 26.60 7.58 -10.70
N CYS A 20 26.39 6.26 -10.86
CA CYS A 20 27.08 5.25 -10.06
C CYS A 20 28.60 5.15 -10.30
N PHE A 21 29.13 5.85 -11.31
CA PHE A 21 30.56 5.99 -11.59
C PHE A 21 31.15 7.30 -11.04
N GLY A 22 30.30 8.18 -10.49
CA GLY A 22 30.67 9.47 -9.93
C GLY A 22 30.70 10.61 -10.95
N ASP A 23 30.33 10.36 -12.21
CA ASP A 23 30.23 11.41 -13.23
C ASP A 23 28.99 12.27 -12.97
N GLU A 24 29.13 13.57 -13.20
CA GLU A 24 28.01 14.50 -13.17
C GLU A 24 27.19 14.36 -14.46
N VAL A 25 25.89 14.11 -14.31
CA VAL A 25 24.93 13.99 -15.40
C VAL A 25 23.89 15.09 -15.26
N SER A 26 23.79 15.95 -16.27
CA SER A 26 22.74 16.97 -16.35
C SER A 26 21.50 16.45 -17.08
N ASN A 27 20.33 16.93 -16.70
CA ASN A 27 19.09 16.55 -17.37
C ASN A 27 19.03 17.11 -18.80
N SER A 28 18.54 16.30 -19.74
CA SER A 28 18.18 16.81 -21.06
C SER A 28 16.82 17.52 -21.02
N PRO A 29 16.58 18.53 -21.86
CA PRO A 29 15.26 19.18 -21.97
C PRO A 29 14.13 18.19 -22.23
N GLN A 30 14.38 17.16 -23.06
CA GLN A 30 13.40 16.12 -23.39
C GLN A 30 13.03 15.26 -22.17
N ALA A 31 14.01 14.96 -21.30
CA ALA A 31 13.74 14.22 -20.07
C ALA A 31 12.90 15.05 -19.09
N LEU A 32 13.21 16.35 -18.96
CA LEU A 32 12.41 17.26 -18.14
C LEU A 32 10.97 17.33 -18.64
N GLU A 33 10.77 17.52 -19.95
CA GLU A 33 9.43 17.60 -20.55
C GLU A 33 8.62 16.31 -20.30
N ALA A 34 9.23 15.14 -20.52
CA ALA A 34 8.56 13.85 -20.30
C ALA A 34 8.14 13.65 -18.84
N LEU A 35 8.99 14.01 -17.88
CA LEU A 35 8.70 13.90 -16.45
C LEU A 35 7.63 14.92 -15.99
N ILE A 36 7.67 16.14 -16.51
CA ILE A 36 6.66 17.16 -16.22
C ILE A 36 5.29 16.73 -16.76
N LYS A 37 5.23 16.18 -17.99
CA LYS A 37 4.00 15.59 -18.55
C LYS A 37 3.50 14.41 -17.71
N ALA A 38 4.41 13.57 -17.22
CA ALA A 38 4.06 12.44 -16.35
C ALA A 38 3.47 12.87 -14.99
N LEU A 39 3.80 14.06 -14.49
CA LEU A 39 3.16 14.67 -13.32
C LEU A 39 1.80 15.32 -13.63
N GLY A 40 1.35 15.29 -14.88
CA GLY A 40 0.04 15.80 -15.31
C GLY A 40 0.04 17.23 -15.86
N TYR A 41 1.20 17.86 -16.06
CA TYR A 41 1.28 19.21 -16.63
C TYR A 41 1.29 19.18 -18.16
N THR A 42 0.56 20.10 -18.78
CA THR A 42 0.67 20.37 -20.22
C THR A 42 1.94 21.18 -20.51
N THR A 43 2.72 20.77 -21.50
CA THR A 43 3.94 21.49 -21.92
C THR A 43 4.03 21.62 -23.45
N ASP A 44 2.88 21.67 -24.12
CA ASP A 44 2.81 21.66 -25.59
C ASP A 44 3.17 23.01 -26.21
N SER A 45 3.21 24.08 -25.40
CA SER A 45 3.64 25.43 -25.78
C SER A 45 4.45 26.12 -24.67
N SER A 46 5.17 27.19 -25.04
CA SER A 46 5.87 28.04 -24.07
C SER A 46 4.89 28.71 -23.10
N GLU A 47 3.71 29.11 -23.59
CA GLU A 47 2.66 29.72 -22.77
C GLU A 47 2.10 28.76 -21.71
N ASP A 48 2.02 27.46 -22.01
CA ASP A 48 1.58 26.45 -21.02
C ASP A 48 2.59 26.33 -19.88
N ILE A 49 3.89 26.30 -20.21
CA ILE A 49 4.98 26.23 -19.24
C ILE A 49 5.01 27.50 -18.38
N GLU A 50 4.88 28.68 -18.97
CA GLU A 50 4.82 29.95 -18.23
C GLU A 50 3.63 29.98 -17.25
N ARG A 51 2.47 29.51 -17.69
CA ARG A 51 1.28 29.42 -16.84
C ARG A 51 1.49 28.46 -15.67
N ALA A 52 2.10 27.30 -15.91
CA ALA A 52 2.42 26.34 -14.86
C ALA A 52 3.42 26.93 -13.85
N VAL A 53 4.47 27.61 -14.31
CA VAL A 53 5.45 28.28 -13.44
C VAL A 53 4.78 29.30 -12.52
N VAL A 54 3.89 30.13 -13.07
CA VAL A 54 3.15 31.14 -12.31
C VAL A 54 2.19 30.48 -11.33
N ALA A 55 1.49 29.42 -11.74
CA ALA A 55 0.56 28.68 -10.88
C ALA A 55 1.29 28.06 -9.68
N GLU A 56 2.40 27.35 -9.90
CA GLU A 56 3.20 26.74 -8.83
C GLU A 56 3.81 27.77 -7.89
N GLN A 57 4.28 28.90 -8.43
CA GLN A 57 4.83 29.98 -7.59
C GLN A 57 3.77 30.59 -6.67
N ASN A 58 2.51 30.59 -7.09
CA ASN A 58 1.43 31.30 -6.43
C ASN A 58 0.50 30.39 -5.61
N SER A 59 0.53 29.06 -5.82
CA SER A 59 -0.41 28.10 -5.22
C SER A 59 -0.50 28.21 -3.71
N LEU A 60 0.63 28.19 -3.00
CA LEU A 60 0.64 28.30 -1.53
C LEU A 60 0.15 29.66 -1.02
N TRP A 61 0.23 30.72 -1.82
CA TRP A 61 -0.32 32.03 -1.45
C TRP A 61 -1.83 32.05 -1.55
N THR A 62 -2.38 31.43 -2.60
CA THR A 62 -3.82 31.42 -2.86
C THR A 62 -4.53 30.35 -2.06
N GLU A 63 -3.98 29.14 -1.91
CA GLU A 63 -4.54 28.03 -1.13
C GLU A 63 -4.46 28.28 0.38
N GLY A 64 -3.38 28.92 0.83
CA GLY A 64 -3.14 29.31 2.21
C GLY A 64 -2.43 28.25 3.06
N LEU A 65 -2.69 26.96 2.81
CA LEU A 65 -1.98 25.81 3.39
C LEU A 65 -1.69 24.79 2.29
N PRO A 66 -0.61 23.99 2.42
CA PRO A 66 -0.44 22.82 1.58
C PRO A 66 -1.55 21.79 1.86
N ALA A 67 -1.82 20.90 0.90
CA ALA A 67 -2.78 19.80 1.07
C ALA A 67 -2.48 18.90 2.28
N CYS A 68 -1.20 18.77 2.64
CA CYS A 68 -0.73 18.06 3.82
C CYS A 68 0.37 18.85 4.54
N VAL A 69 0.22 19.03 5.85
CA VAL A 69 1.23 19.55 6.77
C VAL A 69 1.76 18.38 7.60
N VAL A 70 3.08 18.17 7.56
CA VAL A 70 3.75 17.14 8.36
C VAL A 70 4.62 17.82 9.42
N ILE A 71 4.46 17.40 10.67
CA ILE A 71 5.10 18.01 11.83
C ILE A 71 5.85 16.93 12.59
N GLU A 72 7.15 17.15 12.78
CA GLU A 72 7.97 16.32 13.66
C GLU A 72 7.81 16.78 15.11
N ASP A 73 7.57 15.83 16.02
CA ASP A 73 7.48 16.09 17.46
C ASP A 73 8.87 16.19 18.12
N ASN A 74 9.50 17.38 18.06
CA ASN A 74 10.85 17.64 18.62
C ASN A 74 10.92 18.79 19.67
N GLU A 75 9.76 19.22 20.20
CA GLU A 75 9.49 20.25 21.23
C GLU A 75 9.96 21.72 21.04
N ARG A 76 9.00 22.62 20.79
CA ARG A 76 8.38 23.52 21.80
C ARG A 76 7.12 24.20 21.27
N HIS A 77 6.99 24.41 19.97
CA HIS A 77 5.76 24.84 19.30
C HIS A 77 5.77 24.36 17.84
N TYR A 78 4.62 23.97 17.32
CA TYR A 78 4.48 23.55 15.92
C TYR A 78 4.14 24.76 15.06
N GLY A 79 5.18 25.37 14.46
CA GLY A 79 5.02 26.46 13.51
C GLY A 79 4.44 25.97 12.20
N ILE A 80 3.33 26.55 11.78
CA ILE A 80 2.69 26.31 10.49
C ILE A 80 2.69 27.62 9.73
N GLU A 81 3.24 27.59 8.51
CA GLU A 81 3.15 28.71 7.60
C GLU A 81 1.78 28.75 6.95
N VAL A 82 1.07 29.87 7.11
CA VAL A 82 -0.25 30.09 6.52
C VAL A 82 -0.24 31.37 5.71
N ALA A 83 -0.65 31.31 4.43
CA ALA A 83 -0.89 32.50 3.63
C ALA A 83 -2.36 32.92 3.66
N ILE A 84 -2.60 34.21 3.88
CA ILE A 84 -3.93 34.79 4.03
C ILE A 84 -3.95 36.22 3.53
N GLU A 85 -5.12 36.71 3.15
CA GLU A 85 -5.28 38.11 2.76
C GLU A 85 -4.94 39.06 3.92
N LYS A 86 -4.21 40.13 3.62
CA LYS A 86 -3.75 41.14 4.59
C LYS A 86 -4.89 41.80 5.37
N SER A 87 -6.10 41.82 4.81
CA SER A 87 -7.31 42.35 5.45
C SER A 87 -7.78 41.52 6.64
N ILE A 88 -7.39 40.24 6.70
CA ILE A 88 -7.74 39.33 7.79
C ILE A 88 -6.82 39.60 8.98
N THR A 89 -7.42 39.82 10.15
CA THR A 89 -6.72 40.08 11.42
C THR A 89 -6.83 38.93 12.41
N GLN A 90 -7.68 37.95 12.13
CA GLN A 90 -7.91 36.80 12.98
C GLN A 90 -8.25 35.54 12.16
N ILE A 91 -7.70 34.41 12.57
CA ILE A 91 -8.04 33.07 12.06
C ILE A 91 -8.60 32.25 13.22
N PHE A 92 -9.72 31.56 13.00
CA PHE A 92 -10.15 30.48 13.87
C PHE A 92 -9.65 29.15 13.33
N TRP A 93 -9.10 28.31 14.19
CA TRP A 93 -8.58 27.01 13.79
C TRP A 93 -9.23 25.89 14.60
N GLU A 94 -9.32 24.73 13.97
CA GLU A 94 -9.83 23.49 14.53
C GLU A 94 -8.93 22.35 14.07
N VAL A 95 -8.55 21.46 14.98
CA VAL A 95 -7.88 20.20 14.68
C VAL A 95 -8.79 19.07 15.11
N GLN A 96 -9.24 18.29 14.12
CA GLN A 96 -9.95 17.04 14.32
C GLN A 96 -8.90 15.94 14.45
N CYS A 97 -8.66 15.50 15.68
CA CYS A 97 -7.66 14.49 16.00
C CYS A 97 -8.13 13.09 15.57
N GLU A 98 -7.18 12.19 15.37
CA GLU A 98 -7.43 10.82 14.88
C GLU A 98 -8.27 10.01 15.88
N ASN A 99 -8.03 10.26 17.17
CA ASN A 99 -8.75 9.63 18.28
C ASN A 99 -10.17 10.21 18.51
N GLY A 100 -10.61 11.17 17.69
CA GLY A 100 -11.90 11.85 17.81
C GLY A 100 -11.89 13.10 18.68
N ASP A 101 -10.76 13.46 19.30
CA ASP A 101 -10.65 14.71 20.05
C ASP A 101 -10.74 15.93 19.14
N LEU A 102 -11.24 17.04 19.69
CA LEU A 102 -11.34 18.31 18.99
C LEU A 102 -10.56 19.39 19.73
N LEU A 103 -9.54 19.93 19.07
CA LEU A 103 -8.81 21.09 19.55
C LEU A 103 -9.22 22.31 18.74
N SER A 104 -9.38 23.46 19.38
CA SER A 104 -9.72 24.68 18.66
C SER A 104 -9.15 25.92 19.35
N GLY A 105 -9.05 27.00 18.58
CA GLY A 105 -8.60 28.28 19.09
C GLY A 105 -8.68 29.37 18.05
N ALA A 106 -8.07 30.52 18.38
CA ALA A 106 -7.97 31.65 17.48
C ALA A 106 -6.53 32.18 17.49
N TRP A 107 -6.06 32.55 16.30
CA TRP A 107 -4.84 33.32 16.13
C TRP A 107 -5.19 34.75 15.79
N HIS A 108 -4.67 35.69 16.58
CA HIS A 108 -4.67 37.10 16.22
C HIS A 108 -3.39 37.43 15.45
N LEU A 109 -3.56 37.99 14.26
CA LEU A 109 -2.47 38.20 13.33
C LEU A 109 -1.77 39.52 13.63
N ALA A 110 -0.58 39.42 14.18
CA ALA A 110 0.26 40.55 14.52
C ALA A 110 1.46 40.64 13.55
N ALA A 111 1.99 41.84 13.36
CA ALA A 111 3.09 42.09 12.41
C ALA A 111 4.36 41.27 12.70
N ASN A 112 4.57 40.84 13.94
CA ASN A 112 5.69 39.98 14.35
C ASN A 112 5.55 38.52 13.93
N THR A 113 4.39 38.09 13.42
CA THR A 113 4.18 36.74 12.88
C THR A 113 4.41 36.66 11.37
N THR A 114 4.58 37.81 10.70
CA THR A 114 4.73 37.91 9.25
C THR A 114 6.10 37.38 8.79
N LEU A 115 6.08 36.43 7.86
CA LEU A 115 7.26 35.88 7.20
C LEU A 115 7.52 36.53 5.84
N ALA A 116 6.47 36.75 5.06
CA ALA A 116 6.55 37.31 3.71
C ALA A 116 5.21 37.92 3.30
N SER A 117 5.22 38.73 2.23
CA SER A 117 3.99 39.23 1.61
C SER A 117 4.11 39.26 0.09
N GLN A 118 3.02 39.01 -0.61
CA GLN A 118 2.95 39.05 -2.06
C GLN A 118 1.60 39.60 -2.51
N THR A 119 1.57 40.37 -3.60
CA THR A 119 0.32 40.83 -4.20
C THR A 119 0.06 40.05 -5.47
N LEU A 120 -1.12 39.42 -5.55
CA LEU A 120 -1.58 38.62 -6.68
C LEU A 120 -2.94 39.15 -7.12
N ASP A 121 -3.08 39.52 -8.39
CA ASP A 121 -4.33 40.03 -8.96
C ASP A 121 -4.99 41.15 -8.13
N GLY A 122 -4.18 42.03 -7.56
CA GLY A 122 -4.64 43.14 -6.71
C GLY A 122 -4.94 42.78 -5.25
N ILE A 123 -4.86 41.51 -4.87
CA ILE A 123 -5.05 41.03 -3.50
C ILE A 123 -3.67 40.87 -2.83
N CYS A 124 -3.47 41.54 -1.69
CA CYS A 124 -2.25 41.42 -0.92
C CYS A 124 -2.37 40.27 0.08
N TYR A 125 -1.55 39.24 -0.10
CA TYR A 125 -1.39 38.11 0.81
C TYR A 125 -0.20 38.29 1.73
N VAL A 126 -0.32 37.74 2.94
CA VAL A 126 0.73 37.72 3.96
C VAL A 126 0.87 36.29 4.47
N LYS A 127 2.11 35.80 4.51
CA LYS A 127 2.47 34.53 5.15
C LYS A 127 2.75 34.78 6.62
N HIS A 128 2.12 34.00 7.48
CA HIS A 128 2.30 34.03 8.92
C HIS A 128 2.84 32.71 9.44
N ASN A 129 3.74 32.76 10.43
CA ASN A 129 4.11 31.58 11.22
C ASN A 129 3.19 31.47 12.44
N LEU A 130 2.28 30.51 12.42
CA LEU A 130 1.26 30.32 13.44
C LEU A 130 1.50 29.03 14.21
N HIS A 131 1.22 29.03 15.50
CA HIS A 131 1.59 27.92 16.38
C HIS A 131 0.35 27.17 16.84
N LEU A 132 0.34 25.85 16.62
CA LEU A 132 -0.63 24.94 17.24
C LEU A 132 -0.16 24.50 18.63
N PRO A 133 -1.10 24.14 19.54
CA PRO A 133 -0.75 23.45 20.78
C PRO A 133 -0.10 22.09 20.50
N LYS A 134 0.38 21.41 21.55
CA LYS A 134 0.86 20.04 21.42
C LYS A 134 -0.30 19.11 21.03
N ILE A 135 -0.05 18.22 20.07
CA ILE A 135 -1.00 17.28 19.50
C ILE A 135 -0.32 15.91 19.55
N THR A 136 -1.08 14.86 19.83
CA THR A 136 -0.56 13.49 19.83
C THR A 136 -0.08 13.09 18.43
N TRP A 137 0.77 12.07 18.33
CA TRP A 137 1.12 11.52 17.02
C TRP A 137 -0.11 10.95 16.33
N GLY A 138 -0.15 11.06 15.00
CA GLY A 138 -1.24 10.50 14.21
C GLY A 138 -1.63 11.33 12.99
N TYR A 139 -2.76 10.96 12.41
CA TYR A 139 -3.34 11.54 11.20
C TYR A 139 -4.58 12.37 11.55
N HIS A 140 -4.47 13.68 11.44
CA HIS A 140 -5.48 14.65 11.87
C HIS A 140 -5.96 15.49 10.70
N THR A 141 -7.03 16.26 10.90
CA THR A 141 -7.51 17.26 9.94
C THR A 141 -7.42 18.65 10.55
N LEU A 142 -6.67 19.55 9.92
CA LEU A 142 -6.61 20.96 10.29
C LEU A 142 -7.60 21.76 9.45
N VAL A 143 -8.46 22.53 10.10
CA VAL A 143 -9.43 23.43 9.47
C VAL A 143 -9.20 24.85 9.95
N LEU A 144 -8.98 25.78 9.02
CA LEU A 144 -8.85 27.20 9.28
C LEU A 144 -10.04 27.97 8.72
N LYS A 145 -10.59 28.90 9.51
CA LYS A 145 -11.61 29.86 9.09
C LYS A 145 -11.02 31.27 9.13
N ALA A 146 -10.81 31.85 7.96
CA ALA A 146 -10.19 33.16 7.75
C ALA A 146 -11.14 34.06 6.93
N GLY A 147 -11.88 34.93 7.62
CA GLY A 147 -12.97 35.68 6.99
C GLY A 147 -14.05 34.74 6.44
N VAL A 148 -14.32 34.82 5.14
CA VAL A 148 -15.29 33.94 4.45
C VAL A 148 -14.68 32.62 3.96
N ARG A 149 -13.35 32.46 4.04
CA ARG A 149 -12.65 31.28 3.54
C ARG A 149 -12.55 30.21 4.62
N THR A 150 -12.81 28.97 4.22
CA THR A 150 -12.46 27.78 5.01
C THR A 150 -11.37 27.03 4.26
N ILE A 151 -10.24 26.79 4.93
CA ILE A 151 -9.07 26.09 4.39
C ILE A 151 -8.95 24.77 5.17
N LYS A 152 -8.74 23.66 4.48
CA LYS A 152 -8.56 22.34 5.09
C LYS A 152 -7.24 21.73 4.66
N SER A 153 -6.57 21.05 5.57
CA SER A 153 -5.31 20.33 5.29
C SER A 153 -5.25 19.06 6.14
N ARG A 154 -4.61 18.00 5.59
CA ARG A 154 -4.20 16.84 6.39
C ARG A 154 -3.06 17.29 7.31
N LEU A 155 -3.19 17.04 8.61
CA LEU A 155 -2.13 17.31 9.58
C LEU A 155 -1.57 15.97 10.07
N ILE A 156 -0.29 15.70 9.84
CA ILE A 156 0.37 14.48 10.29
C ILE A 156 1.41 14.86 11.34
N VAL A 157 1.29 14.30 12.54
CA VAL A 157 2.27 14.50 13.62
C VAL A 157 3.07 13.22 13.78
N THR A 158 4.39 13.30 13.59
CA THR A 158 5.29 12.14 13.55
C THR A 158 6.28 12.16 14.71
N PRO A 159 6.72 10.98 15.22
CA PRO A 159 7.87 10.93 16.10
C PRO A 159 9.14 11.39 15.37
N ALA A 160 10.12 11.90 16.11
CA ALA A 160 11.43 12.27 15.55
C ALA A 160 12.28 11.07 15.11
N THR A 161 12.00 9.87 15.63
CA THR A 161 12.75 8.66 15.31
C THR A 161 11.83 7.47 15.16
N CYS A 162 12.15 6.58 14.21
CA CYS A 162 11.49 5.28 14.10
C CYS A 162 11.72 4.41 15.35
N TYR A 163 10.85 3.41 15.55
CA TYR A 163 11.12 2.31 16.47
C TYR A 163 12.43 1.62 16.07
N SER A 164 13.39 1.57 16.99
CA SER A 164 14.74 1.08 16.71
C SER A 164 14.97 -0.31 17.30
N PRO A 165 16.00 -1.05 16.82
CA PRO A 165 16.40 -2.31 17.43
C PRO A 165 16.68 -2.20 18.94
N LYS A 166 17.14 -1.04 19.44
CA LYS A 166 17.35 -0.80 20.88
C LYS A 166 16.05 -0.71 21.68
N ASN A 167 14.95 -0.34 21.03
CA ASN A 167 13.62 -0.38 21.63
C ASN A 167 13.10 -1.81 21.71
N ALA A 168 13.41 -2.64 20.70
CA ALA A 168 13.03 -4.06 20.66
C ALA A 168 13.86 -4.92 21.62
N ASN A 169 15.18 -4.76 21.61
CA ASN A 169 16.09 -5.53 22.46
C ASN A 169 17.32 -4.71 22.84
N LEU A 170 17.62 -4.64 24.14
CA LEU A 170 18.80 -3.93 24.64
C LEU A 170 20.12 -4.66 24.31
N GLN A 171 20.05 -5.96 24.01
CA GLN A 171 21.19 -6.79 23.64
C GLN A 171 21.39 -6.85 22.12
N ARG A 172 22.59 -7.25 21.70
CA ARG A 172 22.84 -7.57 20.30
C ARG A 172 22.07 -8.84 19.94
N VAL A 173 21.26 -8.75 18.89
CA VAL A 173 20.50 -9.86 18.33
C VAL A 173 21.04 -10.24 16.95
N TRP A 174 20.70 -11.43 16.51
CA TRP A 174 20.98 -11.90 15.16
C TRP A 174 19.75 -12.67 14.64
N GLY A 175 19.69 -12.85 13.32
CA GLY A 175 18.59 -13.52 12.66
C GLY A 175 19.04 -14.10 11.33
N ILE A 176 18.10 -14.75 10.64
CA ILE A 176 18.32 -15.33 9.33
C ILE A 176 17.53 -14.57 8.26
N ALA A 177 18.10 -14.40 7.07
CA ALA A 177 17.37 -13.96 5.90
C ALA A 177 17.01 -15.19 5.06
N ALA A 178 15.71 -15.43 4.87
CA ALA A 178 15.17 -16.56 4.12
C ALA A 178 14.36 -16.07 2.91
N GLN A 179 14.49 -16.79 1.80
CA GLN A 179 13.55 -16.68 0.70
C GLN A 179 12.43 -17.69 0.97
N LEU A 180 11.25 -17.22 1.38
CA LEU A 180 10.15 -18.10 1.81
C LEU A 180 9.84 -19.16 0.76
N TYR A 181 9.78 -18.76 -0.51
CA TYR A 181 9.52 -19.66 -1.62
C TYR A 181 10.52 -20.82 -1.73
N SER A 182 11.76 -20.66 -1.25
CA SER A 182 12.80 -21.70 -1.32
C SER A 182 12.82 -22.62 -0.11
N LEU A 183 12.00 -22.37 0.92
CA LEU A 183 11.85 -23.31 2.02
C LEU A 183 11.12 -24.57 1.52
N SER A 184 11.34 -25.68 2.19
CA SER A 184 10.63 -26.92 1.92
C SER A 184 10.35 -27.65 3.21
N SER A 185 9.22 -28.34 3.24
CA SER A 185 8.82 -29.23 4.32
C SER A 185 8.31 -30.55 3.76
N GLN A 186 8.09 -31.53 4.63
CA GLN A 186 7.50 -32.82 4.24
C GLN A 186 6.05 -32.69 3.75
N THR A 187 5.40 -31.55 3.96
CA THR A 187 4.00 -31.32 3.61
C THR A 187 3.82 -30.23 2.55
N SER A 188 4.82 -29.37 2.34
CA SER A 188 4.79 -28.30 1.34
C SER A 188 4.56 -28.81 -0.09
N TRP A 189 3.81 -28.05 -0.88
CA TRP A 189 3.44 -28.42 -2.26
C TRP A 189 4.45 -27.88 -3.28
N GLY A 190 5.74 -28.18 -3.11
CA GLY A 190 6.82 -27.80 -4.05
C GLY A 190 7.27 -26.33 -3.98
N ILE A 191 6.76 -25.57 -3.00
CA ILE A 191 7.17 -24.21 -2.66
C ILE A 191 7.03 -24.03 -1.15
N GLY A 192 7.91 -23.25 -0.53
CA GLY A 192 7.73 -22.91 0.88
C GLY A 192 6.51 -22.02 1.09
N ASP A 193 5.72 -22.31 2.11
CA ASP A 193 4.45 -21.67 2.45
C ASP A 193 4.44 -21.18 3.91
N PHE A 194 3.31 -20.64 4.39
CA PHE A 194 3.23 -20.10 5.75
C PHE A 194 3.45 -21.16 6.84
N SER A 195 3.17 -22.44 6.58
CA SER A 195 3.53 -23.53 7.50
C SER A 195 5.05 -23.78 7.51
N CYS A 196 5.72 -23.72 6.36
CA CYS A 196 7.20 -23.73 6.35
C CYS A 196 7.80 -22.57 7.16
N LEU A 197 7.17 -21.38 7.11
CA LEU A 197 7.60 -20.24 7.90
C LEU A 197 7.34 -20.44 9.39
N TYR A 198 6.19 -21.00 9.75
CA TYR A 198 5.85 -21.39 11.13
C TYR A 198 6.92 -22.34 11.70
N ASP A 199 7.29 -23.38 10.96
CA ASP A 199 8.33 -24.33 11.37
C ASP A 199 9.72 -23.65 11.46
N LEU A 200 10.02 -22.71 10.56
CA LEU A 200 11.28 -21.96 10.60
C LEU A 200 11.38 -21.07 11.86
N VAL A 201 10.27 -20.54 12.35
CA VAL A 201 10.24 -19.78 13.62
C VAL A 201 10.72 -20.67 14.77
N ASP A 202 10.25 -21.91 14.85
CA ASP A 202 10.64 -22.86 15.88
C ASP A 202 12.14 -23.17 15.84
N GLU A 203 12.66 -23.48 14.65
CA GLU A 203 14.08 -23.78 14.47
C GLU A 203 14.94 -22.55 14.77
N ALA A 204 14.56 -21.38 14.27
CA ALA A 204 15.28 -20.12 14.50
C ALA A 204 15.41 -19.82 16.01
N ILE A 205 14.32 -19.96 16.76
CA ILE A 205 14.31 -19.69 18.21
C ILE A 205 15.14 -20.74 18.97
N ASN A 206 15.07 -22.02 18.58
CA ASN A 206 15.90 -23.07 19.18
C ASN A 206 17.40 -22.81 18.99
N GLN A 207 17.78 -22.10 17.92
CA GLN A 207 19.15 -21.65 17.66
C GLN A 207 19.48 -20.29 18.30
N GLY A 208 18.55 -19.64 19.00
CA GLY A 208 18.75 -18.34 19.65
C GLY A 208 18.70 -17.15 18.70
N MET A 209 18.06 -17.28 17.54
CA MET A 209 17.79 -16.16 16.63
C MET A 209 16.61 -15.33 17.13
N SER A 210 16.62 -14.03 16.82
CA SER A 210 15.56 -13.09 17.23
C SER A 210 14.81 -12.46 16.07
N ALA A 211 15.14 -12.82 14.83
CA ALA A 211 14.45 -12.31 13.64
C ALA A 211 14.58 -13.26 12.45
N ILE A 212 13.55 -13.25 11.60
CA ILE A 212 13.58 -13.84 10.27
C ILE A 212 13.27 -12.73 9.27
N GLY A 213 14.24 -12.39 8.43
CA GLY A 213 14.04 -11.49 7.29
C GLY A 213 13.53 -12.28 6.09
N LEU A 214 12.49 -11.78 5.43
CA LEU A 214 11.86 -12.45 4.29
C LEU A 214 12.02 -11.64 2.99
N ASN A 215 11.84 -12.32 1.87
CA ASN A 215 11.51 -11.65 0.61
C ASN A 215 10.17 -10.91 0.71
N PRO A 216 9.90 -9.94 -0.19
CA PRO A 216 8.57 -9.35 -0.30
C PRO A 216 7.51 -10.44 -0.49
N LEU A 217 6.45 -10.36 0.30
CA LEU A 217 5.32 -11.30 0.26
C LEU A 217 4.12 -10.75 -0.51
N HIS A 218 4.34 -9.73 -1.34
CA HIS A 218 3.32 -9.03 -2.10
C HIS A 218 2.65 -9.91 -3.17
N PRO A 219 1.35 -9.71 -3.46
CA PRO A 219 0.63 -10.48 -4.47
C PRO A 219 1.29 -10.36 -5.82
N LEU A 220 1.31 -11.50 -6.51
CA LEU A 220 1.72 -11.59 -7.91
C LEU A 220 0.46 -11.86 -8.73
N TYR A 221 0.52 -12.81 -9.67
CA TYR A 221 -0.56 -13.08 -10.61
C TYR A 221 -1.03 -14.53 -10.42
N PRO A 222 -2.10 -14.80 -9.65
CA PRO A 222 -2.59 -16.16 -9.40
C PRO A 222 -2.87 -16.94 -10.69
N SER A 223 -3.45 -16.27 -11.69
CA SER A 223 -3.76 -16.86 -13.00
C SER A 223 -2.55 -16.94 -13.94
N ASN A 224 -1.44 -16.27 -13.61
CA ASN A 224 -0.18 -16.34 -14.36
C ASN A 224 1.05 -16.56 -13.46
N PRO A 225 1.20 -17.76 -12.86
CA PRO A 225 2.28 -18.07 -11.90
C PRO A 225 3.70 -17.94 -12.45
N LYS A 226 3.89 -17.80 -13.76
CA LYS A 226 5.21 -17.58 -14.37
C LYS A 226 5.78 -16.20 -14.00
N HIS A 227 4.92 -15.23 -13.69
CA HIS A 227 5.33 -13.93 -13.15
C HIS A 227 5.63 -14.09 -11.66
N ARG A 228 6.88 -14.48 -11.40
CA ARG A 228 7.34 -14.95 -10.07
C ARG A 228 8.30 -14.02 -9.34
N SER A 229 8.60 -12.84 -9.89
CA SER A 229 9.50 -11.88 -9.23
C SER A 229 8.78 -11.19 -8.07
N PRO A 230 9.25 -11.32 -6.81
CA PRO A 230 8.67 -10.62 -5.66
C PRO A 230 8.74 -9.09 -5.75
N TYR A 231 9.56 -8.56 -6.69
CA TYR A 231 9.81 -7.14 -6.88
C TYR A 231 9.00 -6.52 -8.03
N SER A 232 8.08 -7.28 -8.64
CA SER A 232 7.13 -6.77 -9.62
C SER A 232 5.69 -7.17 -9.28
N PRO A 233 5.21 -6.85 -8.07
CA PRO A 233 3.89 -7.27 -7.60
C PRO A 233 2.75 -6.45 -8.21
N THR A 234 1.54 -7.00 -8.11
CA THR A 234 0.29 -6.30 -8.49
C THR A 234 -0.11 -5.25 -7.47
N SER A 235 0.21 -5.47 -6.20
CA SER A 235 -0.03 -4.53 -5.09
C SER A 235 1.04 -4.69 -4.02
N ARG A 236 1.32 -3.63 -3.25
CA ARG A 236 2.19 -3.70 -2.06
C ARG A 236 1.42 -3.80 -0.74
N SER A 237 0.09 -3.74 -0.79
CA SER A 237 -0.77 -3.69 0.41
C SER A 237 -1.34 -5.04 0.83
N PHE A 238 -1.17 -6.08 0.01
CA PHE A 238 -1.77 -7.41 0.20
C PHE A 238 -0.72 -8.52 0.13
N LEU A 239 -1.14 -9.79 0.16
CA LEU A 239 -0.25 -10.95 0.23
C LEU A 239 -0.29 -11.86 -1.02
N ASN A 240 0.82 -12.54 -1.28
CA ASN A 240 0.94 -13.59 -2.29
C ASN A 240 0.26 -14.86 -1.82
N THR A 241 -0.88 -15.16 -2.45
CA THR A 241 -1.75 -16.30 -2.10
C THR A 241 -1.13 -17.65 -2.46
N MET A 242 -0.01 -17.69 -3.21
CA MET A 242 0.75 -18.92 -3.44
C MET A 242 1.40 -19.46 -2.16
N TYR A 243 1.60 -18.62 -1.14
CA TYR A 243 2.14 -19.00 0.16
C TYR A 243 1.10 -19.61 1.11
N ILE A 244 -0.17 -19.70 0.71
CA ILE A 244 -1.18 -20.44 1.49
C ILE A 244 -0.77 -21.91 1.57
N ASP A 245 -0.70 -22.44 2.79
CA ASP A 245 -0.71 -23.88 3.01
C ASP A 245 -2.16 -24.38 2.88
N VAL A 246 -2.40 -25.18 1.85
CA VAL A 246 -3.73 -25.72 1.53
C VAL A 246 -4.21 -26.67 2.62
N LEU A 247 -3.30 -27.38 3.30
CA LEU A 247 -3.64 -28.41 4.29
C LEU A 247 -4.20 -27.83 5.60
N THR A 248 -3.89 -26.57 5.88
CA THR A 248 -4.33 -25.86 7.10
C THR A 248 -5.52 -24.93 6.85
N VAL A 249 -6.06 -24.91 5.62
CA VAL A 249 -7.28 -24.15 5.31
C VAL A 249 -8.44 -24.68 6.16
N PRO A 250 -9.20 -23.80 6.85
CA PRO A 250 -10.35 -24.24 7.64
C PRO A 250 -11.32 -25.10 6.82
N GLY A 251 -11.80 -26.22 7.34
CA GLY A 251 -12.69 -27.10 6.58
C GLY A 251 -11.98 -27.99 5.54
N PHE A 252 -10.65 -27.91 5.37
CA PHE A 252 -9.92 -28.79 4.45
C PHE A 252 -10.15 -30.27 4.78
N ALA A 253 -10.03 -30.66 6.05
CA ALA A 253 -10.22 -32.05 6.48
C ALA A 253 -11.70 -32.50 6.36
N GLU A 254 -12.63 -31.60 6.67
CA GLU A 254 -14.07 -31.84 6.72
C GLU A 254 -14.73 -31.85 5.34
N SER A 255 -14.16 -31.14 4.36
CA SER A 255 -14.69 -30.98 3.00
C SER A 255 -14.72 -32.25 2.15
N GLY A 256 -14.07 -33.32 2.61
CA GLY A 256 -13.82 -34.54 1.82
C GLY A 256 -12.82 -34.33 0.66
N ILE A 257 -12.30 -33.12 0.45
CA ILE A 257 -11.41 -32.78 -0.67
C ILE A 257 -10.09 -33.54 -0.58
N ALA A 258 -9.56 -33.73 0.63
CA ALA A 258 -8.40 -34.59 0.85
C ALA A 258 -8.66 -36.03 0.38
N SER A 259 -9.91 -36.52 0.40
CA SER A 259 -10.26 -37.83 -0.15
C SER A 259 -10.45 -37.82 -1.66
N ASP A 260 -10.85 -36.70 -2.26
CA ASP A 260 -11.18 -36.62 -3.69
C ASP A 260 -9.99 -36.18 -4.55
N LEU A 261 -9.28 -35.11 -4.18
CA LEU A 261 -8.15 -34.59 -4.95
C LEU A 261 -6.87 -35.38 -4.67
N LEU A 262 -6.48 -35.52 -3.40
CA LEU A 262 -5.21 -36.16 -3.01
C LEU A 262 -5.19 -37.69 -3.24
N LYS A 263 -6.32 -38.32 -3.59
CA LYS A 263 -6.37 -39.75 -3.96
C LYS A 263 -6.40 -39.97 -5.47
N THR A 264 -6.50 -38.94 -6.29
CA THR A 264 -6.32 -39.11 -7.74
C THR A 264 -4.84 -39.37 -8.04
N ALA A 265 -4.58 -40.40 -8.85
CA ALA A 265 -3.22 -40.83 -9.16
C ALA A 265 -2.43 -39.70 -9.84
N ASP A 266 -3.06 -38.96 -10.75
CA ASP A 266 -2.44 -37.87 -11.51
C ASP A 266 -2.06 -36.70 -10.59
N PHE A 267 -2.95 -36.27 -9.69
CA PHE A 267 -2.66 -35.20 -8.74
C PHE A 267 -1.52 -35.58 -7.80
N THR A 268 -1.55 -36.81 -7.28
CA THR A 268 -0.50 -37.31 -6.38
C THR A 268 0.84 -37.42 -7.08
N ALA A 269 0.86 -37.92 -8.31
CA ALA A 269 2.07 -38.01 -9.12
C ALA A 269 2.65 -36.61 -9.38
N LYS A 270 1.80 -35.64 -9.76
CA LYS A 270 2.23 -34.26 -10.00
C LYS A 270 2.71 -33.56 -8.73
N LEU A 271 2.01 -33.76 -7.61
CA LEU A 271 2.43 -33.24 -6.30
C LEU A 271 3.82 -33.78 -5.91
N ASN A 272 4.06 -35.08 -6.11
CA ASN A 272 5.37 -35.68 -5.85
C ASN A 272 6.45 -35.12 -6.80
N GLU A 273 6.11 -34.92 -8.08
CA GLU A 273 7.02 -34.32 -9.06
C GLU A 273 7.47 -32.92 -8.64
N VAL A 274 6.53 -32.02 -8.31
CA VAL A 274 6.88 -30.63 -7.93
C VAL A 274 7.65 -30.57 -6.60
N ARG A 275 7.41 -31.52 -5.69
CA ARG A 275 8.12 -31.61 -4.40
C ARG A 275 9.56 -32.09 -4.55
N MET A 276 9.83 -32.96 -5.53
CA MET A 276 11.17 -33.52 -5.78
C MET A 276 11.95 -32.72 -6.82
N ALA A 277 11.35 -31.71 -7.44
CA ALA A 277 12.01 -30.87 -8.43
C ALA A 277 13.15 -30.05 -7.80
N GLU A 278 14.29 -29.97 -8.49
CA GLU A 278 15.43 -29.14 -8.08
C GLU A 278 15.08 -27.64 -8.05
N HIS A 279 14.22 -27.21 -8.97
CA HIS A 279 13.76 -25.84 -9.11
C HIS A 279 12.24 -25.77 -8.95
N ILE A 280 11.76 -24.71 -8.29
CA ILE A 280 10.33 -24.48 -8.07
C ILE A 280 9.60 -24.39 -9.42
N GLN A 281 8.67 -25.32 -9.64
CA GLN A 281 7.81 -25.36 -10.82
C GLN A 281 6.55 -24.49 -10.60
N TYR A 282 6.71 -23.16 -10.58
CA TYR A 282 5.64 -22.20 -10.22
C TYR A 282 4.30 -22.43 -10.91
N SER A 283 4.29 -22.74 -12.21
CA SER A 283 3.05 -23.02 -12.96
C SER A 283 2.32 -24.25 -12.42
N GLU A 284 3.05 -25.32 -12.15
CA GLU A 284 2.48 -26.58 -11.67
C GLU A 284 2.05 -26.48 -10.21
N VAL A 285 2.85 -25.81 -9.38
CA VAL A 285 2.51 -25.49 -7.99
C VAL A 285 1.23 -24.64 -7.93
N GLY A 286 1.14 -23.59 -8.77
CA GLY A 286 -0.05 -22.75 -8.89
C GLY A 286 -1.28 -23.55 -9.31
N THR A 287 -1.17 -24.40 -10.34
CA THR A 287 -2.26 -25.28 -10.79
C THR A 287 -2.75 -26.18 -9.65
N LEU A 288 -1.84 -26.84 -8.92
CA LEU A 288 -2.20 -27.71 -7.80
C LEU A 288 -2.88 -26.93 -6.67
N LYS A 289 -2.25 -25.86 -6.17
CA LYS A 289 -2.78 -25.09 -5.04
C LYS A 289 -4.10 -24.41 -5.37
N TYR A 290 -4.20 -23.67 -6.48
CA TYR A 290 -5.41 -22.92 -6.81
C TYR A 290 -6.57 -23.80 -7.27
N SER A 291 -6.33 -24.99 -7.84
CA SER A 291 -7.41 -25.95 -8.08
C SER A 291 -7.99 -26.47 -6.77
N ALA A 292 -7.14 -26.87 -5.81
CA ALA A 292 -7.58 -27.32 -4.51
C ALA A 292 -8.32 -26.21 -3.73
N LEU A 293 -7.77 -24.99 -3.70
CA LEU A 293 -8.38 -23.85 -3.03
C LEU A 293 -9.75 -23.49 -3.63
N ARG A 294 -9.89 -23.54 -4.97
CA ARG A 294 -11.18 -23.32 -5.65
C ARG A 294 -12.21 -24.37 -5.26
N GLU A 295 -11.82 -25.65 -5.21
CA GLU A 295 -12.72 -26.72 -4.77
C GLU A 295 -13.14 -26.55 -3.30
N ILE A 296 -12.21 -26.15 -2.42
CA ILE A 296 -12.52 -25.87 -1.00
C ILE A 296 -13.56 -24.77 -0.89
N PHE A 297 -13.32 -23.66 -1.61
CA PHE A 297 -14.26 -22.55 -1.62
C PHE A 297 -15.63 -22.98 -2.15
N ASN A 298 -15.70 -23.66 -3.30
CA ASN A 298 -16.96 -24.08 -3.92
C ASN A 298 -17.82 -24.96 -2.99
N ARG A 299 -17.20 -25.87 -2.25
CA ARG A 299 -17.92 -26.79 -1.34
C ARG A 299 -18.39 -26.11 -0.05
N LEU A 300 -17.62 -25.16 0.45
CA LEU A 300 -17.83 -24.54 1.76
C LEU A 300 -18.24 -23.06 1.67
N LYS A 301 -18.54 -22.54 0.48
CA LYS A 301 -18.84 -21.11 0.27
C LYS A 301 -20.00 -20.62 1.13
N THR A 302 -20.99 -21.48 1.41
CA THR A 302 -22.09 -21.12 2.31
C THR A 302 -21.57 -20.81 3.71
N ASP A 303 -20.63 -21.61 4.24
CA ASP A 303 -20.04 -21.41 5.57
C ASP A 303 -19.03 -20.24 5.61
N TYR A 304 -18.36 -19.97 4.48
CA TYR A 304 -17.45 -18.83 4.35
C TYR A 304 -18.15 -17.50 4.15
N ILE A 305 -19.35 -17.48 3.56
CA ILE A 305 -20.07 -16.23 3.24
C ILE A 305 -21.16 -15.95 4.30
N ASP A 306 -21.62 -16.95 5.05
CA ASP A 306 -22.61 -16.75 6.12
C ASP A 306 -22.00 -16.02 7.32
N PRO A 307 -22.43 -14.78 7.63
CA PRO A 307 -21.91 -14.01 8.75
C PRO A 307 -22.23 -14.61 10.13
N ASN A 308 -23.13 -15.61 10.20
CA ASN A 308 -23.43 -16.33 11.44
C ASN A 308 -22.49 -17.51 11.69
N HIS A 309 -21.79 -17.99 10.64
CA HIS A 309 -20.77 -19.01 10.78
C HIS A 309 -19.45 -18.37 11.23
N ILE A 310 -18.66 -19.06 12.06
CA ILE A 310 -17.42 -18.50 12.62
C ILE A 310 -16.41 -18.10 11.54
N TRP A 311 -16.35 -18.84 10.44
CA TRP A 311 -15.48 -18.50 9.31
C TRP A 311 -16.02 -17.29 8.55
N GLY A 312 -17.32 -17.23 8.27
CA GLY A 312 -17.92 -16.10 7.59
C GLY A 312 -17.91 -14.81 8.40
N GLN A 313 -18.05 -14.88 9.73
CA GLN A 313 -17.84 -13.73 10.61
C GLN A 313 -16.41 -13.19 10.48
N SER A 314 -15.40 -14.06 10.58
CA SER A 314 -13.99 -13.66 10.46
C SER A 314 -13.67 -13.13 9.07
N PHE A 315 -14.22 -13.72 8.01
CA PHE A 315 -14.01 -13.26 6.64
C PHE A 315 -14.70 -11.91 6.38
N ALA A 316 -15.94 -11.72 6.86
CA ALA A 316 -16.66 -10.46 6.75
C ALA A 316 -15.91 -9.31 7.47
N SER A 317 -15.41 -9.56 8.70
CA SER A 317 -14.60 -8.57 9.42
C SER A 317 -13.30 -8.22 8.70
N PHE A 318 -12.65 -9.20 8.05
CA PHE A 318 -11.47 -8.93 7.22
C PHE A 318 -11.81 -8.06 6.00
N ARG A 319 -12.90 -8.37 5.28
CA ARG A 319 -13.36 -7.55 4.14
C ARG A 319 -13.69 -6.13 4.56
N GLU A 320 -14.41 -5.96 5.68
CA GLU A 320 -14.75 -4.64 6.23
C GLU A 320 -13.49 -3.84 6.59
N ALA A 321 -12.51 -4.48 7.24
CA ALA A 321 -11.26 -3.83 7.66
C ALA A 321 -10.37 -3.41 6.47
N CYS A 322 -10.34 -4.21 5.39
CA CYS A 322 -9.57 -3.85 4.19
C CYS A 322 -10.32 -2.91 3.25
N GLY A 323 -11.66 -2.90 3.31
CA GLY A 323 -12.51 -2.01 2.54
C GLY A 323 -12.33 -2.13 1.03
N GLU A 324 -12.42 -0.99 0.35
CA GLU A 324 -12.40 -0.88 -1.11
C GLU A 324 -11.11 -1.40 -1.75
N ASP A 325 -9.96 -1.25 -1.09
CA ASP A 325 -8.67 -1.72 -1.61
C ASP A 325 -8.67 -3.24 -1.87
N LEU A 326 -9.33 -4.02 -1.01
CA LEU A 326 -9.46 -5.46 -1.19
C LEU A 326 -10.39 -5.79 -2.35
N GLU A 327 -11.51 -5.10 -2.46
CA GLU A 327 -12.47 -5.29 -3.55
C GLU A 327 -11.85 -4.93 -4.91
N ILE A 328 -11.05 -3.85 -4.97
CA ILE A 328 -10.29 -3.48 -6.18
C ILE A 328 -9.30 -4.58 -6.55
N LEU A 329 -8.51 -5.09 -5.59
CA LEU A 329 -7.55 -6.17 -5.88
C LEU A 329 -8.25 -7.45 -6.32
N ALA A 330 -9.30 -7.86 -5.62
CA ALA A 330 -10.04 -9.08 -5.94
C ALA A 330 -10.74 -8.99 -7.30
N THR A 331 -11.28 -7.81 -7.64
CA THR A 331 -11.84 -7.51 -8.96
C THR A 331 -10.75 -7.54 -10.03
N TYR A 332 -9.58 -6.94 -9.76
CA TYR A 332 -8.44 -6.98 -10.67
C TYR A 332 -7.99 -8.41 -10.97
N ASP A 333 -7.86 -9.28 -9.96
CA ASP A 333 -7.47 -10.69 -10.17
C ASP A 333 -8.53 -11.47 -10.98
N ALA A 334 -9.81 -11.17 -10.78
CA ALA A 334 -10.90 -11.75 -11.56
C ALA A 334 -10.89 -11.27 -13.02
N LEU A 335 -10.70 -9.97 -13.27
CA LEU A 335 -10.54 -9.41 -14.62
C LEU A 335 -9.29 -9.97 -15.30
N TYR A 336 -8.19 -10.12 -14.56
CA TYR A 336 -6.96 -10.69 -15.07
C TYR A 336 -7.16 -12.14 -15.51
N GLU A 337 -7.86 -12.96 -14.74
CA GLU A 337 -8.21 -14.33 -15.14
C GLU A 337 -9.07 -14.37 -16.40
N GLU A 338 -10.00 -13.41 -16.56
CA GLU A 338 -10.87 -13.34 -17.72
C GLU A 338 -10.08 -12.97 -18.99
N PHE A 339 -9.35 -11.85 -18.96
CA PHE A 339 -8.63 -11.34 -20.14
C PHE A 339 -7.35 -12.09 -20.49
N GLN A 340 -6.74 -12.80 -19.54
CA GLN A 340 -5.57 -13.64 -19.83
C GLN A 340 -5.92 -14.76 -20.83
N LYS A 341 -7.17 -15.23 -20.87
CA LYS A 341 -7.62 -16.25 -21.84
C LYS A 341 -7.40 -15.78 -23.29
N ASP A 342 -7.42 -14.47 -23.51
CA ASP A 342 -7.20 -13.81 -24.80
C ASP A 342 -5.74 -13.35 -25.00
N GLY A 343 -4.82 -13.73 -24.10
CA GLY A 343 -3.42 -13.36 -24.16
C GLY A 343 -3.13 -11.90 -23.76
N GLN A 344 -4.07 -11.22 -23.11
CA GLN A 344 -3.90 -9.85 -22.63
C GLN A 344 -3.34 -9.85 -21.20
N PHE A 345 -2.21 -9.17 -21.01
CA PHE A 345 -1.49 -9.15 -19.73
C PHE A 345 -1.44 -7.74 -19.15
N GLY A 346 -2.06 -7.55 -17.99
CA GLY A 346 -2.12 -6.27 -17.30
C GLY A 346 -3.15 -5.32 -17.90
N TRP A 347 -3.60 -4.36 -17.07
CA TRP A 347 -4.78 -3.56 -17.38
C TRP A 347 -4.63 -2.65 -18.59
N PHE A 348 -3.43 -2.16 -18.89
CA PHE A 348 -3.15 -1.39 -20.11
C PHE A 348 -3.43 -2.15 -21.41
N ALA A 349 -3.48 -3.48 -21.37
CA ALA A 349 -3.81 -4.31 -22.53
C ALA A 349 -5.32 -4.59 -22.67
N TRP A 350 -6.11 -4.33 -21.63
CA TRP A 350 -7.56 -4.54 -21.60
C TRP A 350 -8.29 -3.43 -22.37
N PRO A 351 -9.57 -3.63 -22.73
CA PRO A 351 -10.40 -2.55 -23.26
C PRO A 351 -10.43 -1.34 -22.30
N GLU A 352 -10.46 -0.13 -22.87
CA GLU A 352 -10.34 1.14 -22.14
C GLU A 352 -11.38 1.30 -21.03
N GLU A 353 -12.58 0.77 -21.24
CA GLU A 353 -13.66 0.75 -20.24
C GLU A 353 -13.31 0.00 -18.94
N TYR A 354 -12.27 -0.83 -18.90
CA TYR A 354 -11.79 -1.53 -17.70
C TYR A 354 -10.55 -0.88 -17.04
N HIS A 355 -10.12 0.29 -17.51
CA HIS A 355 -8.93 0.96 -16.97
C HIS A 355 -9.22 1.74 -15.68
N ASP A 356 -10.47 2.15 -15.47
CA ASP A 356 -10.94 2.79 -14.24
C ASP A 356 -11.68 1.76 -13.37
N PRO A 357 -11.22 1.49 -12.13
CA PRO A 357 -11.89 0.54 -11.22
C PRO A 357 -13.31 0.95 -10.79
N HIS A 358 -13.73 2.19 -11.08
CA HIS A 358 -15.06 2.73 -10.80
C HIS A 358 -15.89 2.95 -12.08
N SER A 359 -15.47 2.42 -13.23
CA SER A 359 -16.25 2.52 -14.46
C SER A 359 -17.53 1.68 -14.41
N ASP A 360 -18.53 2.06 -15.21
CA ASP A 360 -19.77 1.29 -15.35
C ASP A 360 -19.51 -0.16 -15.80
N ALA A 361 -18.49 -0.39 -16.65
CA ALA A 361 -18.13 -1.72 -17.12
C ALA A 361 -17.54 -2.59 -15.99
N VAL A 362 -16.71 -2.00 -15.13
CA VAL A 362 -16.15 -2.70 -13.96
C VAL A 362 -17.24 -2.97 -12.92
N GLU A 363 -18.16 -2.04 -12.67
CA GLU A 363 -19.30 -2.25 -11.76
C GLU A 363 -20.25 -3.35 -12.25
N GLN A 364 -20.51 -3.38 -13.56
CA GLN A 364 -21.27 -4.48 -14.18
C GLN A 364 -20.52 -5.81 -14.04
N PHE A 365 -19.21 -5.84 -14.31
CA PHE A 365 -18.39 -7.04 -14.13
C PHE A 365 -18.43 -7.55 -12.69
N LYS A 366 -18.35 -6.66 -11.69
CA LYS A 366 -18.45 -7.01 -10.27
C LYS A 366 -19.77 -7.72 -9.95
N THR A 367 -20.88 -7.20 -10.50
CA THR A 367 -22.21 -7.81 -10.33
C THR A 367 -22.28 -9.20 -10.97
N ASP A 368 -21.75 -9.36 -12.18
CA ASP A 368 -21.82 -10.62 -12.93
C ASP A 368 -20.87 -11.70 -12.36
N HIS A 369 -19.82 -11.29 -11.63
CA HIS A 369 -18.75 -12.17 -11.14
C HIS A 369 -18.57 -12.11 -9.62
N GLU A 370 -19.62 -11.77 -8.87
CA GLU A 370 -19.58 -11.58 -7.41
C GLU A 370 -18.94 -12.78 -6.68
N GLU A 371 -19.33 -14.01 -7.02
CA GLU A 371 -18.77 -15.22 -6.41
C GLU A 371 -17.26 -15.37 -6.70
N ARG A 372 -16.83 -14.97 -7.89
CA ARG A 372 -15.42 -15.09 -8.29
C ARG A 372 -14.55 -14.05 -7.58
N ILE A 373 -15.07 -12.84 -7.41
CA ILE A 373 -14.42 -11.79 -6.62
C ILE A 373 -14.36 -12.19 -5.15
N ALA A 374 -15.44 -12.74 -4.60
CA ALA A 374 -15.46 -13.28 -3.24
C ALA A 374 -14.40 -14.38 -3.03
N TYR A 375 -14.15 -15.23 -4.03
CA TYR A 375 -13.06 -16.21 -3.99
C TYR A 375 -11.67 -15.55 -3.86
N TYR A 376 -11.36 -14.52 -4.65
CA TYR A 376 -10.06 -13.84 -4.56
C TYR A 376 -9.90 -13.08 -3.24
N ALA A 377 -10.97 -12.44 -2.75
CA ALA A 377 -10.99 -11.84 -1.42
C ALA A 377 -10.76 -12.89 -0.32
N TRP A 378 -11.37 -14.07 -0.47
CA TRP A 378 -11.19 -15.20 0.45
C TRP A 378 -9.74 -15.73 0.46
N LEU A 379 -9.07 -15.76 -0.69
CA LEU A 379 -7.64 -16.10 -0.74
C LEU A 379 -6.78 -15.11 0.06
N GLN A 380 -7.07 -13.80 -0.02
CA GLN A 380 -6.36 -12.81 0.80
C GLN A 380 -6.64 -13.00 2.30
N TRP A 381 -7.89 -13.31 2.67
CA TRP A 381 -8.23 -13.64 4.06
C TRP A 381 -7.45 -14.87 4.57
N LEU A 382 -7.32 -15.93 3.78
CA LEU A 382 -6.53 -17.09 4.15
C LEU A 382 -5.04 -16.75 4.33
N ALA A 383 -4.48 -16.00 3.39
CA ALA A 383 -3.06 -15.61 3.44
C ALA A 383 -2.78 -14.73 4.68
N ASP A 384 -3.65 -13.76 4.95
CA ASP A 384 -3.59 -12.90 6.13
C ASP A 384 -3.70 -13.72 7.42
N LYS A 385 -4.67 -14.62 7.50
CA LYS A 385 -4.88 -15.49 8.67
C LYS A 385 -3.67 -16.37 8.96
N GLN A 386 -3.10 -17.03 7.95
CA GLN A 386 -1.94 -17.90 8.14
C GLN A 386 -0.68 -17.10 8.51
N LEU A 387 -0.45 -15.92 7.90
CA LEU A 387 0.68 -15.07 8.27
C LEU A 387 0.54 -14.48 9.69
N ARG A 388 -0.69 -14.13 10.11
CA ARG A 388 -0.97 -13.73 11.50
C ARG A 388 -0.64 -14.85 12.48
N GLN A 389 -1.04 -16.09 12.19
CA GLN A 389 -0.70 -17.25 13.03
C GLN A 389 0.81 -17.43 13.19
N VAL A 390 1.60 -17.28 12.12
CA VAL A 390 3.07 -17.28 12.21
C VAL A 390 3.57 -16.16 13.11
N THR A 391 3.03 -14.95 12.96
CA THR A 391 3.45 -13.77 13.72
C THR A 391 3.11 -13.90 15.21
N GLU A 392 1.93 -14.41 15.54
CA GLU A 392 1.49 -14.70 16.90
C GLU A 392 2.38 -15.76 17.53
N HIS A 393 2.65 -16.85 16.81
CA HIS A 393 3.55 -17.91 17.26
C HIS A 393 4.97 -17.41 17.54
N ALA A 394 5.53 -16.58 16.65
CA ALA A 394 6.83 -15.97 16.86
C ALA A 394 6.88 -15.13 18.14
N LYS A 395 5.83 -14.34 18.42
CA LYS A 395 5.71 -13.56 19.66
C LYS A 395 5.57 -14.45 20.89
N GLU A 396 4.72 -15.47 20.85
CA GLU A 396 4.52 -16.41 21.96
C GLU A 396 5.80 -17.18 22.31
N ARG A 397 6.60 -17.50 21.29
CA ARG A 397 7.91 -18.15 21.45
C ARG A 397 9.04 -17.20 21.82
N GLY A 398 8.78 -15.89 21.91
CA GLY A 398 9.73 -14.89 22.38
C GLY A 398 10.69 -14.34 21.33
N MET A 399 10.34 -14.43 20.03
CA MET A 399 11.03 -13.65 18.99
C MET A 399 10.81 -12.15 19.26
N ALA A 400 11.88 -11.36 19.16
CA ALA A 400 11.95 -9.98 19.67
C ALA A 400 11.19 -8.95 18.84
#